data_AF-B4HNU5-F1
#
_entry.id   AF-B4HNU5-F1
#
_cell.length_a   1.000
_cell.length_b   1.000
_cell.length_c   1.000
_cell.angle_alpha   90.00
_cell.angle_beta   90.00
_cell.angle_gamma   90.00
#
_symmetry.space_group_name_H-M   'P 1'
#
loop_
_entity.id
_entity.type
_entity.pdbx_description
1 polymer ?
#
loop_
_entity_poly.entity_id
_entity_poly.type
_entity_poly.pdbx_seq_one_letter_code
_entity_poly.pdbx_strand_id
1 'polypeptide(L)'
;MNSNYKILNIQAHSWVDKPKMVFPTITKPVSIGCFVWSPNGEFEPNSQKVPCVVVPPTIKFPISLRYEDSSPKLEKKPKIFLDNMLQFIESSSHMYVMAGNNRQARLNANIVCTSEVLELMMCAPYEKKTGWSLGVTRYRNTMYICRIDVERPDPFTEDNLKRVMHELWLRKLRTHCVFENGIVMHHQYSEEHLRFHGVFSFNLNGVRVLFDSPVLAEMPSTTLNGSAPSWVDLQIRPMCMSRLDWSVHNRTEALKWWVKCFLLGIDSLYIAHRDENAHVHNIEKTLVGDLWKSCEKDWSTTVCANFMVHLLTCISQVMAPIDCPSTVYLFQFDARQGTISYESLRGRSQYTFVSDWFRMMLDDHTTDMWMTPNLETMSSTVYQKQ
;
A
#
# COMPACT_ATOMS: atom_id res chain seq x y z
N MET A 1 2.42 -12.76 -32.72
CA MET A 1 1.56 -11.73 -32.11
C MET A 1 2.44 -10.54 -31.82
N ASN A 2 2.29 -9.43 -32.56
CA ASN A 2 3.07 -8.23 -32.30
C ASN A 2 2.60 -7.65 -30.96
N SER A 3 3.48 -7.64 -29.97
CA SER A 3 3.20 -7.01 -28.68
C SER A 3 3.07 -5.50 -28.90
N ASN A 4 1.92 -4.91 -28.55
CA ASN A 4 1.68 -3.45 -28.62
C ASN A 4 2.41 -2.68 -27.52
N TYR A 5 3.24 -3.37 -26.73
CA TYR A 5 3.99 -2.80 -25.63
C TYR A 5 5.13 -1.91 -26.13
N LYS A 6 5.16 -0.69 -25.63
CA LYS A 6 6.27 0.25 -25.76
C LYS A 6 7.22 0.06 -24.59
N ILE A 7 8.52 0.07 -24.86
CA ILE A 7 9.53 0.00 -23.80
C ILE A 7 9.62 1.37 -23.13
N LEU A 8 9.46 1.41 -21.81
CA LEU A 8 9.83 2.57 -21.01
C LEU A 8 11.35 2.54 -20.84
N ASN A 9 12.04 3.61 -21.22
CA ASN A 9 13.51 3.66 -21.23
C ASN A 9 14.11 3.77 -19.81
N ILE A 10 13.89 2.73 -19.00
CA ILE A 10 14.34 2.56 -17.62
C ILE A 10 14.86 1.14 -17.48
N GLN A 11 16.05 1.01 -16.89
CA GLN A 11 16.64 -0.28 -16.58
C GLN A 11 16.85 -0.41 -15.08
N ALA A 12 15.92 -1.05 -14.37
CA ALA A 12 15.86 -1.08 -12.90
C ALA A 12 17.14 -1.62 -12.25
N HIS A 13 17.67 -2.74 -12.73
CA HIS A 13 18.87 -3.35 -12.14
C HIS A 13 20.13 -2.51 -12.31
N SER A 14 20.19 -1.64 -13.33
CA SER A 14 21.35 -0.75 -13.53
C SER A 14 21.47 0.34 -12.46
N TRP A 15 20.43 0.56 -11.64
CA TRP A 15 20.46 1.57 -10.58
C TRP A 15 21.35 1.18 -9.41
N VAL A 16 21.59 -0.12 -9.21
CA VAL A 16 22.42 -0.63 -8.11
C VAL A 16 23.88 -0.18 -8.27
N ASP A 17 24.35 -0.03 -9.51
CA ASP A 17 25.73 0.34 -9.84
C ASP A 17 25.92 1.85 -10.03
N LYS A 18 24.87 2.66 -9.85
CA LYS A 18 24.97 4.12 -10.00
C LYS A 18 25.86 4.73 -8.91
N PRO A 19 26.59 5.81 -9.23
CA PRO A 19 27.38 6.53 -8.23
C PRO A 19 26.49 6.99 -7.06
N LYS A 20 27.08 7.21 -5.89
CA LYS A 20 26.38 7.64 -4.67
C LYS A 20 25.40 8.77 -4.98
N MET A 21 24.11 8.43 -4.97
CA MET A 21 23.03 9.38 -5.19
C MET A 21 22.69 10.08 -3.87
N VAL A 22 22.11 11.28 -3.96
CA VAL A 22 21.50 11.94 -2.80
C VAL A 22 20.11 11.33 -2.57
N PHE A 23 19.72 11.15 -1.31
CA PHE A 23 18.36 10.69 -0.99
C PHE A 23 17.33 11.74 -1.46
N PRO A 24 16.23 11.34 -2.13
CA PRO A 24 15.27 12.30 -2.66
C PRO A 24 14.50 13.01 -1.54
N THR A 25 13.87 14.15 -1.87
CA THR A 25 13.07 14.89 -0.88
C THR A 25 11.73 14.20 -0.68
N ILE A 26 11.61 13.44 0.43
CA ILE A 26 10.39 12.76 0.86
C ILE A 26 10.05 13.22 2.27
N THR A 27 8.83 13.70 2.49
CA THR A 27 8.38 14.01 3.86
C THR A 27 8.09 12.75 4.63
N LYS A 28 8.20 12.79 5.97
CA LYS A 28 7.70 11.69 6.81
C LYS A 28 6.22 11.42 6.48
N PRO A 29 5.80 10.17 6.28
CA PRO A 29 4.41 9.84 6.03
C PRO A 29 3.55 10.22 7.24
N VAL A 30 2.37 10.74 6.95
CA VAL A 30 1.36 11.13 7.93
C VAL A 30 0.18 10.18 7.79
N SER A 31 -0.25 9.57 8.89
CA SER A 31 -1.50 8.83 8.98
C SER A 31 -2.65 9.84 9.01
N ILE A 32 -3.51 9.82 8.00
CA ILE A 32 -4.59 10.81 7.82
C ILE A 32 -5.99 10.21 8.02
N GLY A 33 -6.08 8.90 8.26
CA GLY A 33 -7.34 8.22 8.55
C GLY A 33 -7.17 6.70 8.54
N CYS A 34 -8.28 6.00 8.72
CA CYS A 34 -8.36 4.55 8.62
C CYS A 34 -9.76 4.13 8.16
N PHE A 35 -9.87 2.88 7.70
CA PHE A 35 -11.14 2.23 7.41
C PHE A 35 -11.03 0.73 7.67
N VAL A 36 -12.17 0.06 7.77
CA VAL A 36 -12.27 -1.40 7.84
C VAL A 36 -13.31 -1.90 6.85
N TRP A 37 -13.08 -3.07 6.26
CA TRP A 37 -14.13 -3.81 5.56
C TRP A 37 -14.84 -4.75 6.53
N SER A 38 -16.16 -4.65 6.61
CA SER A 38 -16.98 -5.59 7.38
C SER A 38 -16.86 -7.00 6.76
N PRO A 39 -17.14 -8.09 7.50
CA PRO A 39 -17.22 -9.46 6.99
C PRO A 39 -18.06 -9.60 5.71
N ASN A 40 -19.11 -8.78 5.59
CA ASN A 40 -20.04 -8.77 4.46
C ASN A 40 -19.53 -7.97 3.25
N GLY A 41 -18.34 -7.37 3.34
CA GLY A 41 -17.75 -6.54 2.28
C GLY A 41 -18.30 -5.12 2.25
N GLU A 42 -18.75 -4.59 3.39
CA GLU A 42 -19.19 -3.19 3.52
C GLU A 42 -18.05 -2.34 4.05
N PHE A 43 -17.97 -1.09 3.59
CA PHE A 43 -16.92 -0.16 3.99
C PHE A 43 -17.32 0.64 5.24
N GLU A 44 -16.45 0.64 6.25
CA GLU A 44 -16.64 1.36 7.50
C GLU A 44 -15.50 2.39 7.69
N PRO A 45 -15.76 3.71 7.55
CA PRO A 45 -14.75 4.74 7.74
C PRO A 45 -14.44 4.98 9.24
N ASN A 46 -13.24 5.48 9.52
CA ASN A 46 -12.83 5.99 10.84
C ASN A 46 -13.06 5.00 12.00
N SER A 47 -12.80 3.73 11.75
CA SER A 47 -13.02 2.67 12.74
C SER A 47 -12.13 2.87 13.97
N GLN A 48 -12.76 2.87 15.15
CA GLN A 48 -12.07 2.87 16.45
C GLN A 48 -11.50 1.49 16.80
N LYS A 49 -11.80 0.46 16.01
CA LYS A 49 -11.33 -0.93 16.22
C LYS A 49 -9.94 -1.12 15.62
N VAL A 50 -8.95 -0.39 16.15
CA VAL A 50 -7.57 -0.50 15.67
C VAL A 50 -6.98 -1.85 16.13
N PRO A 51 -6.54 -2.73 15.21
CA PRO A 51 -5.93 -3.99 15.57
C PRO A 51 -4.53 -3.73 16.15
N CYS A 52 -4.29 -4.22 17.36
CA CYS A 52 -3.06 -3.98 18.09
C CYS A 52 -2.30 -5.28 18.35
N VAL A 53 -0.98 -5.25 18.19
CA VAL A 53 -0.11 -6.37 18.55
C VAL A 53 0.05 -6.43 20.07
N VAL A 54 -0.22 -7.60 20.65
CA VAL A 54 0.03 -7.94 22.04
C VAL A 54 0.81 -9.25 22.07
N VAL A 55 2.07 -9.17 22.48
CA VAL A 55 2.94 -10.36 22.58
C VAL A 55 2.39 -11.28 23.70
N PRO A 56 2.11 -12.56 23.40
CA PRO A 56 1.67 -13.51 24.41
C PRO A 56 2.70 -13.69 25.54
N PRO A 57 2.28 -14.02 26.78
CA PRO A 57 3.21 -14.36 27.84
C PRO A 57 3.99 -15.63 27.50
N THR A 58 5.21 -15.76 28.04
CA THR A 58 6.15 -16.86 27.73
C THR A 58 5.53 -18.27 27.87
N ILE A 59 4.61 -18.45 28.82
CA ILE A 59 3.90 -19.73 29.06
C ILE A 59 3.02 -20.21 27.89
N LYS A 60 2.65 -19.32 26.96
CA LYS A 60 1.86 -19.67 25.77
C LYS A 60 2.71 -20.17 24.60
N PHE A 61 4.03 -20.14 24.71
CA PHE A 61 4.92 -20.67 23.69
C PHE A 61 5.27 -22.14 23.98
N PRO A 62 5.46 -22.98 22.94
CA PRO A 62 5.37 -22.65 21.52
C PRO A 62 3.93 -22.46 21.01
N ILE A 63 3.73 -21.49 20.10
CA ILE A 63 2.44 -21.27 19.43
C ILE A 63 2.43 -22.07 18.11
N SER A 64 1.49 -22.99 17.96
CA SER A 64 1.33 -23.75 16.71
C SER A 64 0.65 -22.89 15.64
N LEU A 65 1.29 -22.79 14.47
CA LEU A 65 0.72 -22.16 13.27
C LEU A 65 0.00 -23.16 12.35
N ARG A 66 -0.14 -24.42 12.79
CA ARG A 66 -0.86 -25.45 12.03
C ARG A 66 -2.37 -25.25 12.18
N TYR A 67 -3.10 -25.54 11.11
CA TYR A 67 -4.55 -25.69 11.18
C TYR A 67 -4.86 -27.15 11.55
N GLU A 68 -5.66 -27.35 12.59
CA GLU A 68 -6.07 -28.69 13.06
C GLU A 68 -7.12 -29.31 12.13
N ASP A 69 -7.96 -28.47 11.52
CA ASP A 69 -8.91 -28.84 10.47
C ASP A 69 -8.34 -28.60 9.06
N SER A 70 -9.07 -29.04 8.03
CA SER A 70 -8.73 -28.74 6.62
C SER A 70 -8.43 -27.25 6.45
N SER A 71 -7.27 -26.94 5.84
CA SER A 71 -6.82 -25.56 5.62
C SER A 71 -7.98 -24.70 5.11
N PRO A 72 -8.24 -23.52 5.70
CA PRO A 72 -9.35 -22.68 5.27
C PRO A 72 -9.18 -22.42 3.77
N LYS A 73 -10.24 -22.67 2.99
CA LYS A 73 -10.24 -22.32 1.59
C LYS A 73 -9.97 -20.82 1.52
N LEU A 74 -8.90 -20.41 0.85
CA LEU A 74 -8.72 -19.01 0.50
C LEU A 74 -9.93 -18.65 -0.37
N GLU A 75 -10.90 -17.95 0.19
CA GLU A 75 -12.04 -17.50 -0.58
C GLU A 75 -11.53 -16.69 -1.76
N LYS A 76 -12.18 -16.84 -2.92
CA LYS A 76 -11.91 -15.99 -4.08
C LYS A 76 -12.34 -14.57 -3.71
N LYS A 77 -11.41 -13.79 -3.16
CA LYS A 77 -11.64 -12.38 -2.84
C LYS A 77 -12.11 -11.66 -4.11
N PRO A 78 -13.14 -10.80 -4.03
CA PRO A 78 -13.45 -9.91 -5.14
C PRO A 78 -12.19 -9.12 -5.50
N LYS A 79 -11.94 -8.93 -6.80
CA LYS A 79 -10.79 -8.17 -7.26
C LYS A 79 -11.05 -6.69 -6.99
N ILE A 80 -10.69 -6.24 -5.79
CA ILE A 80 -10.77 -4.83 -5.43
C ILE A 80 -9.49 -4.17 -5.93
N PHE A 81 -9.63 -3.26 -6.89
CA PHE A 81 -8.49 -2.53 -7.42
C PHE A 81 -8.14 -1.35 -6.51
N LEU A 82 -8.92 -0.28 -6.57
CA LEU A 82 -8.68 0.94 -5.81
C LEU A 82 -9.95 1.44 -5.11
N ASP A 83 -11.06 0.69 -5.16
CA ASP A 83 -12.34 1.09 -4.59
C ASP A 83 -12.23 1.42 -3.10
N ASN A 84 -11.37 0.73 -2.34
CA ASN A 84 -11.03 1.06 -0.95
C ASN A 84 -10.67 2.53 -0.77
N MET A 85 -9.72 3.00 -1.59
CA MET A 85 -9.23 4.38 -1.53
C MET A 85 -10.26 5.36 -2.06
N LEU A 86 -11.01 4.99 -3.11
CA LEU A 86 -12.08 5.83 -3.64
C LEU A 86 -13.16 6.07 -2.58
N GLN A 87 -13.57 5.03 -1.86
CA GLN A 87 -14.58 5.11 -0.78
C GLN A 87 -14.06 5.90 0.42
N PHE A 88 -12.79 5.72 0.79
CA PHE A 88 -12.18 6.57 1.80
C PHE A 88 -12.22 8.05 1.41
N ILE A 89 -11.85 8.37 0.17
CA ILE A 89 -11.87 9.75 -0.34
C ILE A 89 -13.30 10.31 -0.34
N GLU A 90 -14.30 9.52 -0.72
CA GLU A 90 -15.70 9.92 -0.70
C GLU A 90 -16.20 10.17 0.73
N SER A 91 -15.92 9.27 1.67
CA SER A 91 -16.32 9.41 3.08
C SER A 91 -15.73 10.66 3.77
N SER A 92 -14.66 11.21 3.20
CA SER A 92 -13.95 12.39 3.72
C SER A 92 -13.80 13.47 2.64
N SER A 93 -14.77 13.57 1.72
CA SER A 93 -14.67 14.41 0.52
C SER A 93 -14.35 15.88 0.84
N HIS A 94 -14.91 16.43 1.91
CA HIS A 94 -14.66 17.80 2.36
C HIS A 94 -13.18 18.14 2.65
N MET A 95 -12.35 17.13 2.97
CA MET A 95 -10.91 17.32 3.20
C MET A 95 -10.07 17.19 1.93
N TYR A 96 -10.55 16.39 0.98
CA TYR A 96 -9.74 15.92 -0.14
C TYR A 96 -10.23 16.42 -1.50
N VAL A 97 -11.45 16.92 -1.61
CA VAL A 97 -12.01 17.49 -2.83
C VAL A 97 -11.91 19.02 -2.75
N MET A 98 -11.35 19.62 -3.78
CA MET A 98 -11.11 21.05 -3.87
C MET A 98 -11.50 21.60 -5.25
N ALA A 99 -11.66 22.92 -5.36
CA ALA A 99 -11.91 23.59 -6.63
C ALA A 99 -10.65 23.53 -7.51
N GLY A 100 -10.79 23.01 -8.73
CA GLY A 100 -9.82 23.14 -9.80
C GLY A 100 -9.89 24.49 -10.50
N ASN A 101 -8.96 24.73 -11.43
CA ASN A 101 -8.84 26.00 -12.15
C ASN A 101 -10.12 26.40 -12.91
N ASN A 102 -10.92 25.42 -13.34
CA ASN A 102 -12.19 25.64 -14.06
C ASN A 102 -13.43 25.41 -13.18
N ARG A 103 -13.31 25.58 -11.86
CA ARG A 103 -14.35 25.19 -10.86
C ARG A 103 -14.76 23.71 -10.91
N GLN A 104 -14.03 22.89 -11.64
CA GLN A 104 -14.19 21.44 -11.62
C GLN A 104 -13.66 20.90 -10.31
N ALA A 105 -14.46 20.10 -9.59
CA ALA A 105 -14.00 19.44 -8.38
C ALA A 105 -12.83 18.50 -8.71
N ARG A 106 -11.74 18.58 -7.95
CA ARG A 106 -10.58 17.71 -8.13
C ARG A 106 -10.04 17.27 -6.78
N LEU A 107 -9.26 16.21 -6.78
CA LEU A 107 -8.59 15.81 -5.56
C LEU A 107 -7.43 16.75 -5.22
N ASN A 108 -7.24 16.98 -3.94
CA ASN A 108 -6.05 17.55 -3.33
C ASN A 108 -4.98 16.45 -3.15
N ALA A 109 -4.69 15.73 -4.23
CA ALA A 109 -3.66 14.72 -4.35
C ALA A 109 -3.21 14.65 -5.81
N ASN A 110 -1.96 14.28 -6.05
CA ASN A 110 -1.45 14.07 -7.39
C ASN A 110 -1.48 12.59 -7.78
N ILE A 111 -1.31 11.71 -6.78
CA ILE A 111 -1.27 10.26 -6.96
C ILE A 111 -2.13 9.61 -5.87
N VAL A 112 -3.00 8.68 -6.27
CA VAL A 112 -3.78 7.80 -5.39
C VAL A 112 -3.44 6.36 -5.75
N CYS A 113 -3.01 5.56 -4.77
CA CYS A 113 -2.63 4.16 -4.99
C CYS A 113 -2.75 3.33 -3.71
N THR A 114 -2.33 2.07 -3.74
CA THR A 114 -2.10 1.28 -2.52
C THR A 114 -0.62 1.30 -2.15
N SER A 115 -0.27 1.06 -0.89
CA SER A 115 1.13 0.88 -0.45
C SER A 115 1.89 -0.16 -1.29
N GLU A 116 1.23 -1.25 -1.66
CA GLU A 116 1.79 -2.30 -2.51
C GLU A 116 2.39 -1.75 -3.82
N VAL A 117 1.74 -0.77 -4.45
CA VAL A 117 2.26 -0.13 -5.67
C VAL A 117 3.63 0.51 -5.40
N LEU A 118 3.74 1.26 -4.31
CA LEU A 118 4.97 1.95 -3.94
C LEU A 118 6.06 0.95 -3.50
N GLU A 119 5.67 -0.11 -2.79
CA GLU A 119 6.56 -1.20 -2.39
C GLU A 119 7.18 -1.90 -3.61
N LEU A 120 6.35 -2.25 -4.61
CA LEU A 120 6.81 -2.85 -5.87
C LEU A 120 7.79 -1.95 -6.60
N MET A 121 7.53 -0.64 -6.66
CA MET A 121 8.44 0.32 -7.28
C MET A 121 9.77 0.39 -6.52
N MET A 122 9.75 0.53 -5.19
CA MET A 122 10.98 0.63 -4.38
C MET A 122 11.82 -0.65 -4.40
N CYS A 123 11.19 -1.82 -4.55
CA CYS A 123 11.89 -3.12 -4.59
C CYS A 123 12.42 -3.49 -5.99
N ALA A 124 11.86 -2.92 -7.07
CA ALA A 124 12.17 -3.30 -8.45
C ALA A 124 13.68 -3.31 -8.83
N PRO A 125 14.55 -2.41 -8.33
CA PRO A 125 15.99 -2.49 -8.62
C PRO A 125 16.64 -3.81 -8.18
N TYR A 126 16.11 -4.44 -7.14
CA TYR A 126 16.65 -5.65 -6.52
C TYR A 126 15.82 -6.91 -6.81
N GLU A 127 14.60 -6.77 -7.32
CA GLU A 127 13.69 -7.88 -7.62
C GLU A 127 14.06 -8.59 -8.93
N LYS A 128 14.51 -9.85 -8.85
CA LYS A 128 15.00 -10.63 -10.01
C LYS A 128 14.12 -11.81 -10.39
N LYS A 129 13.08 -12.11 -9.61
CA LYS A 129 12.26 -13.31 -9.73
C LYS A 129 10.86 -13.00 -10.21
N THR A 130 10.21 -12.02 -9.57
CA THR A 130 8.77 -11.81 -9.76
C THR A 130 8.50 -10.45 -10.41
N GLY A 131 8.04 -10.49 -11.65
CA GLY A 131 7.51 -9.31 -12.33
C GLY A 131 6.19 -8.84 -11.74
N TRP A 132 5.74 -7.66 -12.15
CA TRP A 132 4.46 -7.11 -11.74
C TRP A 132 3.80 -6.34 -12.88
N SER A 133 2.50 -6.08 -12.76
CA SER A 133 1.80 -5.16 -13.66
C SER A 133 0.99 -4.14 -12.86
N LEU A 134 1.04 -2.89 -13.32
CA LEU A 134 0.33 -1.77 -12.73
C LEU A 134 -0.63 -1.18 -13.76
N GLY A 135 -1.88 -1.00 -13.37
CA GLY A 135 -2.83 -0.17 -14.10
C GLY A 135 -2.70 1.28 -13.69
N VAL A 136 -2.58 2.17 -14.66
CA VAL A 136 -2.49 3.61 -14.44
C VAL A 136 -3.56 4.33 -15.24
N THR A 137 -4.36 5.14 -14.55
CA THR A 137 -5.38 6.01 -15.15
C THR A 137 -5.19 7.42 -14.63
N ARG A 138 -5.28 8.42 -15.51
CA ARG A 138 -5.29 9.84 -15.12
C ARG A 138 -6.69 10.40 -15.32
N TYR A 139 -7.25 11.00 -14.27
CA TYR A 139 -8.57 11.60 -14.28
C TYR A 139 -8.62 12.84 -13.36
N ARG A 140 -9.10 13.96 -13.91
CA ARG A 140 -9.13 15.28 -13.28
C ARG A 140 -7.78 15.65 -12.67
N ASN A 141 -6.73 15.50 -13.49
CA ASN A 141 -5.35 15.81 -13.13
C ASN A 141 -4.75 14.97 -11.97
N THR A 142 -5.43 13.91 -11.54
CA THR A 142 -4.94 12.95 -10.53
C THR A 142 -4.60 11.62 -11.20
N MET A 143 -3.47 11.03 -10.85
CA MET A 143 -3.10 9.68 -11.30
C MET A 143 -3.57 8.65 -10.27
N TYR A 144 -4.30 7.66 -10.73
CA TYR A 144 -4.75 6.53 -9.95
C TYR A 144 -3.94 5.31 -10.40
N ILE A 145 -3.33 4.59 -9.45
CA ILE A 145 -2.46 3.45 -9.75
C ILE A 145 -2.87 2.27 -8.88
N CYS A 146 -3.05 1.09 -9.49
CA CYS A 146 -3.30 -0.14 -8.75
C CYS A 146 -2.51 -1.30 -9.36
N ARG A 147 -2.27 -2.34 -8.56
CA ARG A 147 -1.76 -3.62 -9.07
C ARG A 147 -2.82 -4.30 -9.92
N ILE A 148 -2.40 -4.87 -11.05
CA ILE A 148 -3.26 -5.69 -11.91
C ILE A 148 -2.57 -7.02 -12.13
N ASP A 149 -3.19 -8.10 -11.67
CA ASP A 149 -2.74 -9.44 -12.05
C ASP A 149 -3.17 -9.71 -13.50
N VAL A 150 -2.22 -9.57 -14.43
CA VAL A 150 -2.39 -9.89 -15.86
C VAL A 150 -2.19 -11.39 -16.08
N GLU A 151 -1.23 -11.98 -15.37
CA GLU A 151 -0.95 -13.42 -15.40
C GLU A 151 -1.19 -14.03 -14.03
N ARG A 152 -1.86 -15.19 -14.00
CA ARG A 152 -1.97 -15.97 -12.76
C ARG A 152 -0.70 -16.80 -12.62
N PRO A 153 0.08 -16.65 -11.54
CA PRO A 153 1.20 -17.54 -11.30
C PRO A 153 0.67 -18.98 -11.21
N ASP A 154 1.43 -19.93 -11.75
CA ASP A 154 1.09 -21.35 -11.63
C ASP A 154 0.95 -21.72 -10.14
N PRO A 155 -0.25 -22.16 -9.70
CA PRO A 155 -0.54 -22.46 -8.31
C PRO A 155 0.44 -23.45 -7.67
N PHE A 156 1.06 -24.32 -8.47
CA PHE A 156 1.90 -25.41 -8.01
C PHE A 156 3.40 -25.07 -8.02
N THR A 157 3.77 -23.85 -8.42
CA THR A 157 5.16 -23.40 -8.30
C THR A 157 5.58 -23.33 -6.84
N GLU A 158 6.82 -23.74 -6.56
CA GLU A 158 7.38 -23.76 -5.21
C GLU A 158 7.29 -22.38 -4.53
N ASP A 159 7.59 -21.31 -5.28
CA ASP A 159 7.51 -19.92 -4.77
C ASP A 159 6.07 -19.53 -4.43
N ASN A 160 5.07 -19.91 -5.24
CA ASN A 160 3.67 -19.64 -4.93
C ASN A 160 3.20 -20.42 -3.70
N LEU A 161 3.57 -21.70 -3.58
CA LEU A 161 3.24 -22.53 -2.42
C LEU A 161 3.85 -21.96 -1.14
N LYS A 162 5.11 -21.53 -1.18
CA LYS A 162 5.77 -20.86 -0.05
C LYS A 162 5.06 -19.57 0.34
N ARG A 163 4.67 -18.74 -0.62
CA ARG A 163 3.93 -17.50 -0.37
C ARG A 163 2.58 -17.77 0.29
N VAL A 164 1.78 -18.68 -0.27
CA VAL A 164 0.47 -19.04 0.28
C VAL A 164 0.62 -19.62 1.70
N MET A 165 1.63 -20.45 1.93
CA MET A 165 1.90 -20.99 3.26
C MET A 165 2.30 -19.91 4.27
N HIS A 166 3.15 -18.97 3.85
CA HIS A 166 3.54 -17.84 4.68
C HIS A 166 2.34 -16.96 5.05
N GLU A 167 1.43 -16.67 4.11
CA GLU A 167 0.19 -15.93 4.38
C GLU A 167 -0.71 -16.66 5.38
N LEU A 168 -0.86 -17.97 5.26
CA LEU A 168 -1.64 -18.79 6.20
C LEU A 168 -1.01 -18.80 7.60
N TRP A 169 0.31 -18.89 7.69
CA TRP A 169 1.03 -18.79 8.96
C TRP A 169 0.87 -17.41 9.62
N LEU A 170 0.98 -16.32 8.85
CA LEU A 170 0.72 -14.97 9.36
C LEU A 170 -0.72 -14.82 9.85
N ARG A 171 -1.69 -15.34 9.09
CA ARG A 171 -3.10 -15.32 9.48
C ARG A 171 -3.31 -16.06 10.81
N LYS A 172 -2.75 -17.26 10.95
CA LYS A 172 -2.84 -18.04 12.19
C LYS A 172 -2.10 -17.34 13.35
N LEU A 173 -0.92 -16.78 13.12
CA LEU A 173 -0.18 -16.06 14.15
C LEU A 173 -0.97 -14.86 14.69
N ARG A 174 -1.64 -14.10 13.81
CA ARG A 174 -2.46 -12.96 14.20
C ARG A 174 -3.56 -13.35 15.19
N THR A 175 -4.18 -14.52 15.07
CA THR A 175 -5.21 -14.97 16.04
C THR A 175 -4.69 -15.17 17.46
N HIS A 176 -3.37 -15.26 17.64
CA HIS A 176 -2.74 -15.43 18.94
C HIS A 176 -2.19 -14.14 19.54
N CYS A 177 -1.93 -13.11 18.73
CA CYS A 177 -1.19 -11.92 19.16
C CYS A 177 -1.76 -10.58 18.65
N VAL A 178 -2.90 -10.56 17.96
CA VAL A 178 -3.57 -9.32 17.53
C VAL A 178 -4.93 -9.21 18.22
N PHE A 179 -5.18 -8.05 18.81
CA PHE A 179 -6.36 -7.76 19.62
C PHE A 179 -6.94 -6.40 19.27
N GLU A 180 -8.26 -6.23 19.36
CA GLU A 180 -8.89 -4.91 19.27
C GLU A 180 -9.35 -4.48 20.66
N ASN A 181 -9.05 -3.24 21.04
CA ASN A 181 -9.47 -2.65 22.33
C ASN A 181 -9.16 -3.52 23.57
N GLY A 182 -8.12 -4.35 23.53
CA GLY A 182 -7.70 -5.21 24.65
C GLY A 182 -8.60 -6.44 24.89
N ILE A 183 -9.57 -6.74 24.02
CA ILE A 183 -10.44 -7.94 24.14
C ILE A 183 -9.92 -9.04 23.20
N VAL A 184 -9.82 -10.28 23.74
CA VAL A 184 -9.47 -11.50 22.99
C VAL A 184 -10.50 -11.75 21.90
N MET A 185 -10.09 -11.68 20.64
CA MET A 185 -10.94 -12.04 19.52
C MET A 185 -11.10 -13.56 19.48
N HIS A 186 -12.32 -14.05 19.71
CA HIS A 186 -12.63 -15.47 19.64
C HIS A 186 -12.47 -16.00 18.20
N HIS A 187 -12.04 -17.26 18.10
CA HIS A 187 -11.54 -17.98 16.92
C HIS A 187 -12.39 -17.92 15.63
N GLN A 188 -13.64 -17.45 15.69
CA GLN A 188 -14.55 -17.39 14.54
C GLN A 188 -14.36 -16.16 13.65
N TYR A 189 -13.63 -15.13 14.09
CA TYR A 189 -13.52 -13.83 13.40
C TYR A 189 -12.15 -13.56 12.73
N SER A 190 -11.37 -14.60 12.45
CA SER A 190 -9.98 -14.49 11.92
C SER A 190 -9.80 -13.71 10.61
N GLU A 191 -10.89 -13.33 9.94
CA GLU A 191 -10.87 -12.55 8.69
C GLU A 191 -10.85 -11.05 8.88
N GLU A 192 -11.25 -10.55 10.06
CA GLU A 192 -11.48 -9.12 10.28
C GLU A 192 -10.16 -8.32 10.31
N HIS A 193 -9.05 -8.91 10.79
CA HIS A 193 -7.74 -8.24 10.85
C HIS A 193 -7.06 -8.03 9.50
N LEU A 194 -7.50 -8.71 8.44
CA LEU A 194 -7.02 -8.47 7.07
C LEU A 194 -7.76 -7.31 6.40
N ARG A 195 -8.76 -6.73 7.08
CA ARG A 195 -9.69 -5.75 6.53
C ARG A 195 -9.47 -4.34 7.07
N PHE A 196 -8.69 -4.17 8.14
CA PHE A 196 -8.32 -2.84 8.66
C PHE A 196 -7.16 -2.25 7.87
N HIS A 197 -7.34 -1.02 7.39
CA HIS A 197 -6.35 -0.27 6.63
C HIS A 197 -6.16 1.12 7.22
N GLY A 198 -4.90 1.53 7.36
CA GLY A 198 -4.55 2.92 7.59
C GLY A 198 -4.41 3.64 6.24
N VAL A 199 -4.73 4.93 6.21
CA VAL A 199 -4.53 5.79 5.05
C VAL A 199 -3.46 6.82 5.35
N PHE A 200 -2.52 6.94 4.43
CA PHE A 200 -1.29 7.69 4.60
C PHE A 200 -1.09 8.69 3.47
N SER A 201 -0.41 9.79 3.79
CA SER A 201 0.06 10.74 2.80
C SER A 201 1.50 11.17 3.06
N PHE A 202 2.27 11.32 1.99
CA PHE A 202 3.54 12.02 2.00
C PHE A 202 3.68 12.89 0.75
N ASN A 203 4.64 13.81 0.80
CA ASN A 203 5.05 14.61 -0.34
C ASN A 203 6.38 14.08 -0.91
N LEU A 204 6.43 13.96 -2.22
CA LEU A 204 7.56 13.47 -3.01
C LEU A 204 7.95 14.52 -4.04
N ASN A 205 9.00 15.33 -3.77
CA ASN A 205 9.41 16.44 -4.65
C ASN A 205 8.24 17.35 -5.09
N GLY A 206 7.34 17.70 -4.17
CA GLY A 206 6.15 18.51 -4.45
C GLY A 206 4.91 17.70 -4.86
N VAL A 207 5.05 16.41 -5.20
CA VAL A 207 3.94 15.52 -5.58
C VAL A 207 3.31 14.92 -4.32
N ARG A 208 2.04 15.23 -4.05
CA ARG A 208 1.30 14.64 -2.93
C ARG A 208 0.78 13.25 -3.33
N VAL A 209 1.21 12.24 -2.57
CA VAL A 209 0.79 10.85 -2.72
C VAL A 209 -0.17 10.51 -1.58
N LEU A 210 -1.25 9.80 -1.92
CA LEU A 210 -2.25 9.28 -1.02
C LEU A 210 -2.36 7.76 -1.23
N PHE A 211 -2.28 6.97 -0.17
CA PHE A 211 -2.33 5.51 -0.27
C PHE A 211 -2.78 4.83 1.01
N ASP A 212 -3.37 3.63 0.89
CA ASP A 212 -3.71 2.78 2.02
C ASP A 212 -2.71 1.64 2.24
N SER A 213 -2.73 1.09 3.45
CA SER A 213 -2.01 -0.13 3.79
C SER A 213 -2.65 -0.89 4.95
N PRO A 214 -2.65 -2.24 4.92
CA PRO A 214 -2.91 -3.04 6.11
C PRO A 214 -1.84 -2.78 7.18
N VAL A 215 -2.27 -2.29 8.34
CA VAL A 215 -1.38 -1.91 9.45
C VAL A 215 -1.90 -2.44 10.79
N LEU A 216 -0.99 -2.58 11.74
CA LEU A 216 -1.28 -2.91 13.13
C LEU A 216 -0.74 -1.79 14.01
N ALA A 217 -1.34 -1.58 15.18
CA ALA A 217 -0.81 -0.67 16.19
C ALA A 217 -0.12 -1.43 17.33
N GLU A 218 0.69 -0.73 18.12
CA GLU A 218 1.22 -1.24 19.37
C GLU A 218 0.31 -0.89 20.56
N MET A 219 0.14 -1.82 21.51
CA MET A 219 -0.55 -1.53 22.77
C MET A 219 0.38 -0.88 23.81
N PRO A 220 -0.09 0.10 24.61
CA PRO A 220 -1.43 0.71 24.53
C PRO A 220 -1.54 1.67 23.34
N SER A 221 -2.54 1.46 22.49
CA SER A 221 -2.83 2.33 21.34
C SER A 221 -3.40 3.69 21.76
N THR A 222 -3.90 3.79 22.99
CA THR A 222 -4.33 5.03 23.62
C THR A 222 -3.13 5.79 24.16
N THR A 223 -2.62 6.72 23.35
CA THR A 223 -1.94 7.88 23.95
C THR A 223 -3.02 8.78 24.54
N LEU A 224 -2.95 9.06 25.84
CA LEU A 224 -3.87 9.91 26.60
C LEU A 224 -4.07 11.33 26.02
N ASN A 225 -3.32 11.71 24.98
CA ASN A 225 -3.21 13.06 24.43
C ASN A 225 -3.58 13.18 22.94
N GLY A 226 -4.22 12.19 22.32
CA GLY A 226 -4.69 12.30 20.93
C GLY A 226 -3.57 12.25 19.86
N SER A 227 -2.42 11.65 20.16
CA SER A 227 -1.38 11.42 19.15
C SER A 227 -1.70 10.21 18.27
N ALA A 228 -1.21 10.21 17.02
CA ALA A 228 -1.46 9.14 16.05
C ALA A 228 -1.02 7.76 16.60
N PRO A 229 -1.71 6.67 16.22
CA PRO A 229 -1.33 5.32 16.65
C PRO A 229 0.14 5.02 16.35
N SER A 230 0.82 4.36 17.29
CA SER A 230 2.15 3.81 17.05
C SER A 230 2.02 2.60 16.14
N TRP A 231 2.14 2.82 14.84
CA TRP A 231 2.03 1.76 13.84
C TRP A 231 3.23 0.80 13.93
N VAL A 232 2.93 -0.48 13.77
CA VAL A 232 3.89 -1.59 13.76
C VAL A 232 3.53 -2.59 12.67
N ASP A 233 4.50 -3.42 12.31
CA ASP A 233 4.29 -4.55 11.40
C ASP A 233 4.58 -5.86 12.12
N LEU A 234 3.98 -6.97 11.65
CA LEU A 234 4.17 -8.30 12.22
C LEU A 234 4.62 -9.25 11.11
N GLN A 235 5.79 -9.85 11.31
CA GLN A 235 6.46 -10.70 10.34
C GLN A 235 6.89 -12.03 10.94
N ILE A 236 7.12 -13.04 10.09
CA ILE A 236 7.59 -14.36 10.50
C ILE A 236 8.97 -14.60 9.91
N ARG A 237 9.88 -15.16 10.71
CA ARG A 237 11.22 -15.56 10.28
C ARG A 237 11.54 -16.96 10.79
N PRO A 238 12.22 -17.82 10.00
CA PRO A 238 12.77 -19.06 10.52
C PRO A 238 13.74 -18.79 11.68
N MET A 239 13.65 -19.59 12.74
CA MET A 239 14.50 -19.46 13.93
C MET A 239 15.97 -19.80 13.61
N CYS A 240 16.17 -20.88 12.85
CA CYS A 240 17.47 -21.31 12.39
C CYS A 240 17.58 -20.99 10.89
N MET A 241 18.64 -20.28 10.52
CA MET A 241 18.96 -19.96 9.12
C MET A 241 20.44 -20.21 8.90
N SER A 242 20.77 -20.91 7.82
CA SER A 242 22.16 -21.05 7.39
C SER A 242 22.71 -19.69 6.95
N ARG A 243 24.03 -19.60 6.77
CA ARG A 243 24.66 -18.39 6.22
C ARG A 243 24.08 -18.00 4.85
N LEU A 244 23.72 -19.00 4.03
CA LEU A 244 23.10 -18.77 2.73
C LEU A 244 21.67 -18.24 2.88
N ASP A 245 20.89 -18.82 3.77
CA ASP A 245 19.50 -18.40 4.04
C ASP A 245 19.46 -16.95 4.55
N TRP A 246 20.38 -16.58 5.45
CA TRP A 246 20.53 -15.19 5.91
C TRP A 246 20.82 -14.23 4.75
N SER A 247 21.74 -14.60 3.85
CA SER A 247 22.06 -13.75 2.71
C SER A 247 20.87 -13.58 1.77
N VAL A 248 20.07 -14.63 1.55
CA VAL A 248 18.84 -14.55 0.74
C VAL A 248 17.80 -13.69 1.46
N HIS A 249 17.54 -13.97 2.73
CA HIS A 249 16.58 -13.25 3.56
C HIS A 249 16.85 -11.74 3.58
N ASN A 250 18.10 -11.35 3.81
CA ASN A 250 18.51 -9.94 3.85
C ASN A 250 18.27 -9.24 2.51
N ARG A 251 18.51 -9.92 1.39
CA ARG A 251 18.34 -9.37 0.03
C ARG A 251 16.90 -9.35 -0.46
N THR A 252 16.00 -10.13 0.16
CA THR A 252 14.61 -10.25 -0.30
C THR A 252 13.62 -9.77 0.75
N GLU A 253 13.40 -10.54 1.82
CA GLU A 253 12.31 -10.29 2.77
C GLU A 253 12.62 -9.07 3.66
N ALA A 254 13.85 -8.93 4.16
CA ALA A 254 14.23 -7.78 4.96
C ALA A 254 14.10 -6.46 4.18
N LEU A 255 14.40 -6.48 2.87
CA LEU A 255 14.15 -5.33 1.98
C LEU A 255 12.66 -4.98 1.93
N LYS A 256 11.78 -5.95 1.70
CA LYS A 256 10.32 -5.72 1.66
C LYS A 256 9.80 -5.18 2.98
N TRP A 257 10.26 -5.75 4.10
CA TRP A 257 9.88 -5.29 5.44
C TRP A 257 10.33 -3.85 5.69
N TRP A 258 11.57 -3.52 5.32
CA TRP A 258 12.09 -2.16 5.45
C TRP A 258 11.31 -1.17 4.58
N VAL A 259 11.04 -1.51 3.31
CA VAL A 259 10.30 -0.64 2.38
C VAL A 259 8.90 -0.34 2.91
N LYS A 260 8.16 -1.38 3.36
CA LYS A 260 6.84 -1.19 3.97
C LYS A 260 6.92 -0.29 5.20
N CYS A 261 7.85 -0.56 6.12
CA CYS A 261 8.01 0.27 7.32
C CYS A 261 8.36 1.72 6.98
N PHE A 262 9.26 1.94 6.02
CA PHE A 262 9.66 3.27 5.55
C PHE A 262 8.46 4.05 4.99
N LEU A 263 7.65 3.42 4.12
CA LEU A 263 6.48 4.06 3.50
C LEU A 263 5.41 4.44 4.53
N LEU A 264 5.29 3.66 5.62
CA LEU A 264 4.28 3.86 6.67
C LEU A 264 4.80 4.67 7.86
N GLY A 265 6.09 4.96 7.91
CA GLY A 265 6.72 5.66 9.03
C GLY A 265 6.75 4.81 10.31
N ILE A 266 6.82 3.49 10.16
CA ILE A 266 6.91 2.53 11.25
C ILE A 266 8.36 2.46 11.73
N ASP A 267 8.57 2.60 13.05
CA ASP A 267 9.90 2.57 13.65
C ASP A 267 10.28 1.18 14.20
N SER A 268 9.30 0.30 14.42
CA SER A 268 9.52 -1.06 14.94
C SER A 268 8.59 -2.10 14.33
N LEU A 269 9.11 -3.30 14.13
CA LEU A 269 8.36 -4.48 13.68
C LEU A 269 8.51 -5.63 14.68
N TYR A 270 7.48 -6.46 14.79
CA TYR A 270 7.48 -7.68 15.56
C TYR A 270 7.84 -8.86 14.66
N ILE A 271 8.88 -9.62 15.04
CA ILE A 271 9.36 -10.78 14.30
C ILE A 271 9.08 -12.04 15.12
N ALA A 272 8.21 -12.89 14.62
CA ALA A 272 7.92 -14.20 15.19
C ALA A 272 8.91 -15.25 14.68
N HIS A 273 9.65 -15.88 15.58
CA HIS A 273 10.63 -16.91 15.24
C HIS A 273 10.00 -18.29 15.18
N ARG A 274 9.88 -18.83 13.97
CA ARG A 274 9.23 -20.10 13.66
C ARG A 274 10.26 -21.22 13.46
N ASP A 275 10.03 -22.38 14.08
CA ASP A 275 10.79 -23.60 13.78
C ASP A 275 10.28 -24.31 12.53
N GLU A 276 10.96 -25.36 12.08
CA GLU A 276 10.59 -26.15 10.90
C GLU A 276 9.19 -26.75 10.99
N ASN A 277 8.75 -27.08 12.21
CA ASN A 277 7.46 -27.67 12.53
C ASN A 277 6.30 -26.66 12.57
N ALA A 278 6.53 -25.41 12.17
CA ALA A 278 5.53 -24.34 12.19
C ALA A 278 5.07 -23.97 13.61
N HIS A 279 5.97 -24.09 14.59
CA HIS A 279 5.78 -23.53 15.91
C HIS A 279 6.58 -22.23 16.06
N VAL A 280 5.93 -21.19 16.58
CA VAL A 280 6.60 -19.96 16.98
C VAL A 280 7.06 -20.11 18.42
N HIS A 281 8.32 -19.79 18.70
CA HIS A 281 8.94 -19.92 20.03
C HIS A 281 9.04 -18.59 20.78
N ASN A 282 9.11 -17.48 20.05
CA ASN A 282 9.05 -16.13 20.60
C ASN A 282 8.58 -15.14 19.53
N ILE A 283 8.20 -13.94 19.97
CA ILE A 283 7.95 -12.79 19.11
C ILE A 283 8.80 -11.64 19.65
N GLU A 284 9.76 -11.18 18.85
CA GLU A 284 10.72 -10.15 19.24
C GLU A 284 10.35 -8.81 18.60
N LYS A 285 10.35 -7.74 19.40
CA LYS A 285 10.25 -6.38 18.88
C LYS A 285 11.63 -5.93 18.38
N THR A 286 11.73 -5.63 17.09
CA THR A 286 12.97 -5.19 16.43
C THR A 286 12.79 -3.76 15.91
N LEU A 287 13.78 -2.89 16.13
CA LEU A 287 13.79 -1.56 15.52
C LEU A 287 14.12 -1.68 14.02
N VAL A 288 13.42 -0.91 13.19
CA VAL A 288 13.66 -0.89 11.73
C VAL A 288 15.09 -0.46 11.41
N GLY A 289 15.68 0.42 12.23
CA GLY A 289 17.08 0.81 12.12
C GLY A 289 18.04 -0.36 12.34
N ASP A 290 17.73 -1.30 13.24
CA ASP A 290 18.58 -2.48 13.49
C ASP A 290 18.40 -3.54 12.40
N LEU A 291 17.18 -3.70 11.87
CA LEU A 291 16.94 -4.48 10.66
C LEU A 291 17.82 -3.96 9.51
N TRP A 292 17.82 -2.64 9.26
CA TRP A 292 18.63 -2.05 8.18
C TRP A 292 20.14 -2.22 8.41
N LYS A 293 20.66 -2.02 9.62
CA LYS A 293 22.09 -2.23 9.92
C LYS A 293 22.56 -3.64 9.55
N SER A 294 21.70 -4.65 9.72
CA SER A 294 22.03 -6.03 9.32
C SER A 294 22.09 -6.26 7.81
N CYS A 295 21.49 -5.35 7.02
CA CYS A 295 21.32 -5.44 5.56
C CYS A 295 21.99 -4.30 4.78
N GLU A 296 22.72 -3.39 5.44
CA GLU A 296 23.29 -2.18 4.82
C GLU A 296 24.17 -2.47 3.58
N LYS A 297 24.78 -3.67 3.54
CA LYS A 297 25.64 -4.12 2.43
C LYS A 297 24.87 -4.81 1.30
N ASP A 298 23.61 -5.18 1.53
CA ASP A 298 22.81 -5.98 0.61
C ASP A 298 21.95 -5.12 -0.34
N TRP A 299 21.48 -3.95 0.12
CA TRP A 299 20.69 -3.02 -0.67
C TRP A 299 20.80 -1.59 -0.14
N SER A 300 20.49 -0.62 -0.99
CA SER A 300 20.58 0.80 -0.70
C SER A 300 19.20 1.44 -0.63
N THR A 301 18.89 2.03 0.54
CA THR A 301 17.68 2.83 0.77
C THR A 301 17.54 3.95 -0.26
N THR A 302 18.67 4.53 -0.65
CA THR A 302 18.76 5.62 -1.62
C THR A 302 18.44 5.15 -3.03
N VAL A 303 18.87 3.94 -3.42
CA VAL A 303 18.51 3.33 -4.71
C VAL A 303 17.00 3.07 -4.76
N CYS A 304 16.44 2.47 -3.71
CA CYS A 304 14.99 2.20 -3.61
C CYS A 304 14.15 3.48 -3.79
N ALA A 305 14.45 4.52 -2.99
CA ALA A 305 13.69 5.76 -3.02
C ALA A 305 13.85 6.53 -4.35
N ASN A 306 15.07 6.65 -4.86
CA ASN A 306 15.31 7.37 -6.12
C ASN A 306 14.71 6.64 -7.33
N PHE A 307 14.74 5.31 -7.35
CA PHE A 307 14.12 4.55 -8.42
C PHE A 307 12.61 4.74 -8.43
N MET A 308 11.95 4.67 -7.27
CA MET A 308 10.51 4.97 -7.16
C MET A 308 10.18 6.37 -7.68
N VAL A 309 10.92 7.40 -7.25
CA VAL A 309 10.74 8.79 -7.73
C VAL A 309 10.86 8.87 -9.25
N HIS A 310 11.90 8.26 -9.81
CA HIS A 310 12.16 8.32 -11.24
C HIS A 310 11.08 7.58 -12.03
N LEU A 311 10.68 6.39 -11.58
CA LEU A 311 9.62 5.62 -12.21
C LEU A 311 8.29 6.37 -12.19
N LEU A 312 7.89 6.94 -11.04
CA LEU A 312 6.69 7.77 -10.94
C LEU A 312 6.76 9.00 -11.87
N THR A 313 7.93 9.62 -12.00
CA THR A 313 8.14 10.74 -12.92
C THR A 313 7.94 10.32 -14.37
N CYS A 314 8.52 9.19 -14.77
CA CYS A 314 8.38 8.66 -16.13
C CYS A 314 6.93 8.23 -16.43
N ILE A 315 6.25 7.57 -15.48
CA ILE A 315 4.82 7.27 -15.60
C ILE A 315 4.03 8.56 -15.75
N SER A 316 4.31 9.59 -14.94
CA SER A 316 3.63 10.88 -15.04
C SER A 316 3.82 11.56 -16.40
N GLN A 317 5.01 11.44 -17.00
CA GLN A 317 5.29 11.98 -18.34
C GLN A 317 4.50 11.23 -19.42
N VAL A 318 4.45 9.90 -19.35
CA VAL A 318 3.66 9.06 -20.26
C VAL A 318 2.16 9.37 -20.15
N MET A 319 1.68 9.63 -18.93
CA MET A 319 0.27 9.90 -18.64
C MET A 319 -0.14 11.37 -18.84
N ALA A 320 0.81 12.30 -19.03
CA ALA A 320 0.55 13.73 -19.15
C ALA A 320 -0.52 14.13 -20.20
N PRO A 321 -0.57 13.53 -21.41
CA PRO A 321 -1.57 13.89 -22.41
C PRO A 321 -2.94 13.23 -22.19
N ILE A 322 -3.12 12.46 -21.12
CA ILE A 322 -4.32 11.66 -20.86
C ILE A 322 -5.09 12.26 -19.69
N ASP A 323 -6.39 12.51 -19.86
CA ASP A 323 -7.29 12.83 -18.76
C ASP A 323 -8.63 12.15 -19.00
N CYS A 324 -8.65 10.83 -18.82
CA CYS A 324 -9.79 9.98 -19.17
C CYS A 324 -9.89 8.78 -18.22
N PRO A 325 -10.95 8.68 -17.41
CA PRO A 325 -11.11 7.61 -16.42
C PRO A 325 -11.33 6.23 -17.05
N SER A 326 -11.74 6.19 -18.32
CA SER A 326 -11.92 4.95 -19.07
C SER A 326 -10.63 4.47 -19.72
N THR A 327 -9.57 5.29 -19.81
CA THR A 327 -8.31 4.89 -20.44
C THR A 327 -7.35 4.37 -19.37
N VAL A 328 -6.79 3.19 -19.59
CA VAL A 328 -5.87 2.51 -18.66
C VAL A 328 -4.58 2.22 -19.40
N TYR A 329 -3.45 2.60 -18.80
CA TYR A 329 -2.13 2.17 -19.26
C TYR A 329 -1.68 1.02 -18.37
N LEU A 330 -1.33 -0.11 -18.98
CA LEU A 330 -0.76 -1.26 -18.27
C LEU A 330 0.75 -1.17 -18.35
N PHE A 331 1.41 -0.91 -17.23
CA PHE A 331 2.86 -0.98 -17.10
C PHE A 331 3.25 -2.36 -16.59
N GLN A 332 4.21 -3.02 -17.24
CA GLN A 332 4.70 -4.35 -16.90
C GLN A 332 6.20 -4.30 -16.60
N PHE A 333 6.59 -4.86 -15.47
CA PHE A 333 7.98 -5.04 -15.08
C PHE A 333 8.43 -6.48 -15.32
N ASP A 334 9.45 -6.66 -16.16
CA ASP A 334 10.14 -7.94 -16.31
C ASP A 334 11.31 -7.98 -15.31
N ALA A 335 11.13 -8.73 -14.22
CA ALA A 335 12.13 -8.87 -13.17
C ALA A 335 13.42 -9.56 -13.62
N ARG A 336 13.41 -10.35 -14.70
CA ARG A 336 14.65 -10.98 -15.20
C ARG A 336 15.50 -9.98 -15.98
N GLN A 337 14.84 -9.15 -16.77
CA GLN A 337 15.51 -8.15 -17.61
C GLN A 337 15.73 -6.82 -16.89
N GLY A 338 14.95 -6.53 -15.85
CA GLY A 338 14.93 -5.23 -15.18
C GLY A 338 14.26 -4.14 -16.02
N THR A 339 13.49 -4.49 -17.04
CA THR A 339 12.87 -3.56 -17.98
C THR A 339 11.42 -3.31 -17.62
N ILE A 340 10.93 -2.13 -17.98
CA ILE A 340 9.52 -1.77 -17.86
C ILE A 340 8.98 -1.50 -19.25
N SER A 341 7.85 -2.10 -19.59
CA SER A 341 7.12 -1.84 -20.82
C SER A 341 5.70 -1.39 -20.50
N TYR A 342 5.01 -0.77 -21.45
CA TYR A 342 3.63 -0.38 -21.25
C TYR A 342 2.80 -0.42 -22.53
N GLU A 343 1.51 -0.67 -22.38
CA GLU A 343 0.52 -0.53 -23.45
C GLU A 343 -0.65 0.35 -23.02
N SER A 344 -1.32 0.98 -24.00
CA SER A 344 -2.48 1.82 -23.75
C SER A 344 -3.77 1.11 -24.14
N LEU A 345 -4.70 0.97 -23.20
CA LEU A 345 -6.04 0.45 -23.43
C LEU A 345 -7.02 1.62 -23.41
N ARG A 346 -7.46 2.03 -24.60
CA ARG A 346 -8.41 3.14 -24.76
C ARG A 346 -9.84 2.65 -24.62
N GLY A 347 -10.65 3.41 -23.89
CA GLY A 347 -12.04 3.06 -23.62
C GLY A 347 -12.19 2.00 -22.53
N ARG A 348 -13.43 1.79 -22.07
CA ARG A 348 -13.71 0.88 -20.95
C ARG A 348 -13.25 -0.54 -21.27
N SER A 349 -12.62 -1.17 -20.29
CA SER A 349 -12.18 -2.56 -20.35
C SER A 349 -12.30 -3.22 -18.98
N GLN A 350 -11.97 -4.51 -18.89
CA GLN A 350 -11.88 -5.24 -17.62
C GLN A 350 -10.81 -4.67 -16.65
N TYR A 351 -9.94 -3.79 -17.15
CA TYR A 351 -8.90 -3.13 -16.35
C TYR A 351 -9.29 -1.71 -15.95
N THR A 352 -10.47 -1.21 -16.32
CA THR A 352 -10.96 0.09 -15.86
C THR A 352 -11.34 0.00 -14.38
N PHE A 353 -10.69 0.79 -13.52
CA PHE A 353 -10.83 0.69 -12.06
C PHE A 353 -11.23 1.99 -11.34
N VAL A 354 -11.34 3.13 -12.04
CA VAL A 354 -11.94 4.34 -11.46
C VAL A 354 -13.45 4.24 -11.60
N SER A 355 -14.14 3.85 -10.53
CA SER A 355 -15.56 3.51 -10.53
C SER A 355 -16.48 4.67 -10.95
N ASP A 356 -17.64 4.34 -11.54
CA ASP A 356 -18.61 5.33 -12.05
C ASP A 356 -19.19 6.20 -10.95
N TRP A 357 -19.56 5.60 -9.82
CA TRP A 357 -20.11 6.31 -8.66
C TRP A 357 -19.15 7.39 -8.14
N PHE A 358 -17.84 7.14 -8.19
CA PHE A 358 -16.83 8.10 -7.73
C PHE A 358 -16.73 9.30 -8.68
N ARG A 359 -16.89 9.06 -9.98
CA ARG A 359 -16.93 10.13 -10.99
C ARG A 359 -18.18 10.98 -10.83
N MET A 360 -19.34 10.33 -10.64
CA MET A 360 -20.61 11.01 -10.37
C MET A 360 -20.50 11.88 -9.12
N MET A 361 -19.95 11.35 -8.03
CA MET A 361 -19.69 12.14 -6.81
C MET A 361 -18.86 13.40 -7.10
N LEU A 362 -17.81 13.29 -7.92
CA LEU A 362 -17.00 14.45 -8.32
C LEU A 362 -17.74 15.41 -9.27
N ASP A 363 -18.65 14.91 -10.13
CA ASP A 363 -19.54 15.74 -10.95
C ASP A 363 -20.55 16.50 -10.06
N ASP A 364 -21.10 15.87 -9.03
CA ASP A 364 -22.01 16.50 -8.06
C ASP A 364 -21.30 17.60 -7.25
N HIS A 365 -20.07 17.36 -6.77
CA HIS A 365 -19.29 18.41 -6.10
C HIS A 365 -18.94 19.58 -7.03
N THR A 366 -18.71 19.29 -8.32
CA THR A 366 -18.57 20.37 -9.32
C THR A 366 -19.86 21.15 -9.42
N THR A 367 -20.99 20.46 -9.29
CA THR A 367 -22.31 21.04 -9.37
C THR A 367 -22.59 22.00 -8.20
N ASP A 368 -22.32 21.56 -6.98
CA ASP A 368 -22.52 22.36 -5.78
C ASP A 368 -21.64 23.62 -5.77
N MET A 369 -20.43 23.53 -6.35
CA MET A 369 -19.50 24.66 -6.47
C MET A 369 -19.95 25.75 -7.45
N TRP A 370 -20.80 25.44 -8.44
CA TRP A 370 -21.38 26.49 -9.29
C TRP A 370 -22.67 27.07 -8.72
N MET A 371 -23.40 26.27 -7.91
CA MET A 371 -24.64 26.67 -7.26
C MET A 371 -24.44 27.54 -6.01
N THR A 372 -23.24 27.54 -5.42
CA THR A 372 -22.89 28.38 -4.28
C THR A 372 -22.30 29.72 -4.76
N PRO A 373 -23.05 30.83 -4.77
CA PRO A 373 -22.50 32.13 -5.12
C PRO A 373 -21.50 32.60 -4.04
N ASN A 374 -20.36 33.14 -4.47
CA ASN A 374 -19.39 33.80 -3.59
C ASN A 374 -20.11 34.87 -2.76
N LEU A 375 -20.25 34.63 -1.45
CA LEU A 375 -20.74 35.60 -0.46
C LEU A 375 -19.88 36.88 -0.41
N GLU A 376 -18.69 36.89 -1.00
CA GLU A 376 -17.82 38.06 -1.09
C GLU A 376 -18.22 39.08 -2.15
N THR A 377 -19.12 38.75 -3.09
CA THR A 377 -19.57 39.69 -4.13
C THR A 377 -20.86 40.45 -3.81
N MET A 378 -21.52 40.18 -2.67
CA MET A 378 -22.74 40.90 -2.27
C MET A 378 -22.52 42.09 -1.33
N SER A 379 -21.29 42.30 -0.84
CA SER A 379 -20.98 43.39 0.09
C SER A 379 -20.56 44.70 -0.60
N SER A 380 -20.41 44.72 -1.92
CA SER A 380 -19.82 45.86 -2.65
C SER A 380 -20.84 46.76 -3.37
N THR A 381 -22.14 46.46 -3.32
CA THR A 381 -23.14 47.16 -4.16
C THR A 381 -24.23 47.90 -3.39
N VAL A 382 -24.14 48.02 -2.05
CA VAL A 382 -25.18 48.72 -1.24
C VAL A 382 -24.68 50.02 -0.58
N TYR A 383 -23.47 50.47 -0.87
CA TYR A 383 -22.99 51.81 -0.46
C TYR A 383 -22.66 52.73 -1.66
N GLN A 384 -23.51 52.72 -2.69
CA GLN A 384 -23.58 53.82 -3.65
C GLN A 384 -25.02 53.98 -4.14
N LYS A 385 -25.86 54.66 -3.35
CA LYS A 385 -26.83 55.63 -3.85
C LYS A 385 -27.34 56.48 -2.68
N GLN A 386 -27.32 57.78 -2.96
CA GLN A 386 -27.68 58.93 -2.12
C GLN A 386 -29.09 58.86 -1.54
#